data_AF-R1BVL5-F1
#
_entry.id   AF-R1BVL5-F1
#
_cell.length_a   1.000
_cell.length_b   1.000
_cell.length_c   1.000
_cell.angle_alpha   90.00
_cell.angle_beta   90.00
_cell.angle_gamma   90.00
#
_symmetry.space_group_name_H-M   'P 1'
#
loop_
_entity.id
_entity.type
_entity.pdbx_description
1 polymer ?
#
loop_
_entity_poly.entity_id
_entity_poly.type
_entity_poly.pdbx_seq_one_letter_code
_entity_poly.pdbx_strand_id
1 'polypeptide(L)'
;MTFPDEWGAGGGDGGPTESKLVALSMQSNEALLIKTLLARSCPSARLSRVQRVQNKKLWCEYAHYRDESLVHTCAGGDVNEMLLFHGTAERAAEDVLAHQNGLDPRFSNGGFYGQGIYLAEDPSYPIGGRYAHRISGSGGRRVQLLIVKAALGSQQEMGQQISAETRAMRMPDVRVEGPPRLLYDSVRGGPHRPFVSGGGENGCDASIVHVVYESRQMYPAYVIEVEMEMGAEVVAAVRKNSAEGSASAGPAPKQQRHAAPSGGGGGGGGGSSSGGSSHSAAHVPAAAPPSDAEVGAMGVAAVVAALRAHESVFFAACLRLIDLCKEAQNKQPAADAGAIEAIVATMQAYPQVADVQQMGCLAVDRVCFGTDAAGLARIQRAADAGGIEVVVAAMLAHPHVADVQEIGCLAMANVCAGNDAAALARIQRAAGAGGIEVIVAALQAHPQDANVQRNGFCAMANVCAGSDAAAFARCQRATDAGVIEAVVAAMQAHPQMGKMQEFGCCVLDHVCAGTDAAAFARMQRAAAAGGIEVVLAALQAHRQHAGVQQNGCRMLASVCAGAPAACGRASVWLLGGAPAQTGCL
;
A
#
# COMPACT_ATOMS: atom_id res chain seq x y z
N MET A 1 11.14 -40.88 1.22
CA MET A 1 10.28 -40.04 0.34
C MET A 1 9.07 -39.64 1.14
N THR A 2 8.89 -38.34 1.35
CA THR A 2 7.76 -37.76 2.08
C THR A 2 6.77 -37.19 1.08
N PHE A 3 5.50 -37.59 1.21
CA PHE A 3 4.38 -36.95 0.52
C PHE A 3 3.93 -35.74 1.36
N PRO A 4 3.19 -34.78 0.79
CA PRO A 4 2.67 -33.65 1.55
C PRO A 4 1.82 -34.13 2.73
N ASP A 5 2.04 -33.55 3.91
CA ASP A 5 1.38 -33.96 5.16
C ASP A 5 -0.15 -33.95 5.04
N GLU A 6 -0.67 -33.01 4.26
CA GLU A 6 -2.10 -32.86 4.01
C GLU A 6 -2.73 -34.05 3.29
N TRP A 7 -1.96 -34.97 2.68
CA TRP A 7 -2.48 -36.19 2.03
C TRP A 7 -2.95 -37.26 3.04
N GLY A 8 -2.51 -37.16 4.30
CA GLY A 8 -2.88 -38.09 5.38
C GLY A 8 -2.35 -39.53 5.19
N ALA A 9 -2.56 -40.38 6.20
CA ALA A 9 -2.06 -41.76 6.23
C ALA A 9 -2.64 -42.69 5.13
N GLY A 10 -3.80 -42.31 4.55
CA GLY A 10 -4.44 -43.01 3.44
C GLY A 10 -4.09 -42.44 2.06
N GLY A 11 -3.11 -41.53 1.96
CA GLY A 11 -2.73 -40.87 0.71
C GLY A 11 -2.41 -41.89 -0.39
N GLY A 12 -3.35 -42.11 -1.30
CA GLY A 12 -3.24 -42.93 -2.51
C GLY A 12 -3.68 -44.40 -2.36
N ASP A 13 -4.98 -44.60 -2.50
CA ASP A 13 -5.70 -45.85 -2.78
C ASP A 13 -6.06 -46.00 -4.28
N GLY A 14 -5.64 -45.05 -5.12
CA GLY A 14 -5.54 -45.21 -6.58
C GLY A 14 -4.19 -45.81 -6.99
N GLY A 15 -4.10 -46.36 -8.21
CA GLY A 15 -2.85 -46.91 -8.73
C GLY A 15 -1.71 -45.87 -8.70
N PRO A 16 -0.43 -46.28 -8.66
CA PRO A 16 0.71 -45.37 -8.49
C PRO A 16 0.81 -44.26 -9.55
N THR A 17 0.15 -44.44 -10.70
CA THR A 17 0.13 -43.54 -11.87
C THR A 17 -1.15 -42.72 -12.02
N GLU A 18 -2.20 -42.99 -11.22
CA GLU A 18 -3.52 -42.37 -11.40
C GLU A 18 -3.68 -41.10 -10.56
N SER A 19 -4.26 -40.07 -11.19
CA SER A 19 -4.57 -38.81 -10.52
C SER A 19 -5.90 -38.91 -9.78
N LYS A 20 -5.87 -38.89 -8.44
CA LYS A 20 -7.08 -38.82 -7.60
C LYS A 20 -7.44 -37.37 -7.31
N LEU A 21 -8.71 -37.00 -7.51
CA LEU A 21 -9.24 -35.67 -7.19
C LEU A 21 -9.99 -35.67 -5.84
N VAL A 22 -9.35 -35.17 -4.79
CA VAL A 22 -9.93 -35.08 -3.45
C VAL A 22 -10.64 -33.75 -3.28
N ALA A 23 -11.97 -33.77 -3.16
CA ALA A 23 -12.75 -32.56 -2.90
C ALA A 23 -12.38 -31.97 -1.53
N LEU A 24 -12.10 -30.66 -1.51
CA LEU A 24 -11.76 -29.94 -0.28
C LEU A 24 -12.97 -29.17 0.26
N SER A 25 -13.01 -29.02 1.59
CA SER A 25 -13.92 -28.07 2.22
C SER A 25 -13.56 -26.66 1.80
N MET A 26 -14.57 -25.84 1.45
CA MET A 26 -14.37 -24.42 1.12
C MET A 26 -13.83 -23.57 2.29
N GLN A 27 -13.82 -24.14 3.50
CA GLN A 27 -13.26 -23.51 4.71
C GLN A 27 -11.85 -24.00 5.04
N SER A 28 -11.28 -24.93 4.24
CA SER A 28 -9.90 -25.40 4.47
C SER A 28 -8.89 -24.30 4.14
N ASN A 29 -7.72 -24.37 4.77
CA ASN A 29 -6.62 -23.41 4.51
C ASN A 29 -6.23 -23.37 3.02
N GLU A 30 -6.23 -24.51 2.33
CA GLU A 30 -5.94 -24.57 0.89
C GLU A 30 -7.03 -23.89 0.04
N ALA A 31 -8.31 -24.09 0.36
CA ALA A 31 -9.40 -23.44 -0.36
C ALA A 31 -9.41 -21.92 -0.11
N LEU A 32 -9.07 -21.48 1.11
CA LEU A 32 -8.91 -20.07 1.44
C LEU A 32 -7.72 -19.44 0.71
N LEU A 33 -6.57 -20.12 0.64
CA LEU A 33 -5.41 -19.69 -0.14
C LEU A 33 -5.79 -19.51 -1.62
N ILE A 34 -6.45 -20.50 -2.21
CA ILE A 34 -6.89 -20.45 -3.62
C ILE A 34 -7.89 -19.31 -3.84
N LYS A 35 -8.79 -19.05 -2.89
CA LYS A 35 -9.71 -17.92 -2.95
C LYS A 35 -8.98 -16.59 -2.94
N THR A 36 -7.94 -16.44 -2.12
CA THR A 36 -7.08 -15.25 -2.08
C THR A 36 -6.33 -15.06 -3.39
N LEU A 37 -5.74 -16.13 -3.95
CA LEU A 37 -5.07 -16.08 -5.25
C LEU A 37 -6.05 -15.70 -6.38
N LEU A 38 -7.28 -16.23 -6.34
CA LEU A 38 -8.32 -15.92 -7.32
C LEU A 38 -8.73 -14.43 -7.27
N ALA A 39 -8.88 -13.88 -6.05
CA ALA A 39 -9.33 -12.51 -5.83
C ALA A 39 -8.33 -11.45 -6.31
N ARG A 40 -7.05 -11.81 -6.54
CA ARG A 40 -5.99 -10.88 -6.93
C ARG A 40 -6.28 -10.13 -8.24
N SER A 41 -6.84 -10.82 -9.23
CA SER A 41 -7.25 -10.19 -10.50
C SER A 41 -8.68 -10.53 -10.93
N CYS A 42 -9.40 -11.32 -10.14
CA CYS A 42 -10.79 -11.68 -10.38
C CYS A 42 -11.63 -11.53 -9.09
N PRO A 43 -11.78 -10.32 -8.52
CA PRO A 43 -12.45 -10.12 -7.23
C PRO A 43 -13.95 -10.49 -7.25
N SER A 44 -14.60 -10.41 -8.42
CA SER A 44 -16.00 -10.80 -8.64
C SER A 44 -16.16 -12.29 -8.97
N ALA A 45 -15.08 -13.06 -9.00
CA ALA A 45 -15.14 -14.49 -9.26
C ALA A 45 -15.44 -15.28 -8.00
N ARG A 46 -16.43 -16.16 -8.08
CA ARG A 46 -16.81 -17.03 -6.97
C ARG A 46 -16.20 -18.42 -7.17
N LEU A 47 -15.28 -18.78 -6.28
CA LEU A 47 -14.76 -20.15 -6.22
C LEU A 47 -15.87 -21.10 -5.79
N SER A 48 -16.29 -22.01 -6.68
CA SER A 48 -17.40 -22.94 -6.44
C SER A 48 -16.93 -24.34 -6.06
N ARG A 49 -15.72 -24.74 -6.47
CA ARG A 49 -15.15 -26.05 -6.17
C ARG A 49 -13.64 -26.00 -6.13
N VAL A 50 -13.06 -26.76 -5.20
CA VAL A 50 -11.63 -27.04 -5.12
C VAL A 50 -11.44 -28.54 -4.94
N GLN A 51 -10.61 -29.14 -5.79
CA GLN A 51 -10.16 -30.51 -5.65
C GLN A 51 -8.66 -30.56 -5.64
N ARG A 52 -8.06 -31.18 -4.61
CA ARG A 52 -6.64 -31.47 -4.58
C ARG A 52 -6.34 -32.65 -5.48
N VAL A 53 -5.33 -32.51 -6.32
CA VAL A 53 -4.79 -33.61 -7.12
C VAL A 53 -3.81 -34.38 -6.25
N GLN A 54 -3.99 -35.69 -6.18
CA GLN A 54 -3.05 -36.62 -5.54
C GLN A 54 -2.58 -37.64 -6.57
N ASN A 55 -1.36 -37.48 -7.07
CA ASN A 55 -0.70 -38.44 -7.95
C ASN A 55 0.73 -38.69 -7.44
N LYS A 56 0.98 -39.90 -6.93
CA LYS A 56 2.26 -40.27 -6.29
C LYS A 56 3.42 -40.21 -7.27
N LYS A 57 3.25 -40.76 -8.48
CA LYS A 57 4.30 -40.76 -9.51
C LYS A 57 4.69 -39.33 -9.87
N LEU A 58 3.71 -38.49 -10.24
CA LEU A 58 3.98 -37.11 -10.65
C LEU A 58 4.59 -36.29 -9.51
N TRP A 59 4.13 -36.50 -8.27
CA TRP A 59 4.73 -35.83 -7.11
C TRP A 59 6.18 -36.25 -6.90
N CYS A 60 6.49 -37.54 -6.97
CA CYS A 60 7.86 -38.01 -6.82
C CYS A 60 8.77 -37.48 -7.92
N GLU A 61 8.31 -37.49 -9.16
CA GLU A 61 9.05 -36.92 -10.30
C GLU A 61 9.30 -35.42 -10.11
N TYR A 62 8.28 -34.68 -9.67
CA TYR A 62 8.37 -33.25 -9.36
C TYR A 62 9.33 -32.95 -8.21
N ALA A 63 9.13 -33.59 -7.06
CA ALA A 63 9.92 -33.36 -5.86
C ALA A 63 11.39 -33.75 -6.09
N HIS A 64 11.65 -34.85 -6.78
CA HIS A 64 13.02 -35.24 -7.13
C HIS A 64 13.67 -34.23 -8.08
N TYR A 65 12.97 -33.79 -9.14
CA TYR A 65 13.53 -32.80 -10.06
C TYR A 65 13.82 -31.48 -9.34
N ARG A 66 12.88 -31.03 -8.51
CA ARG A 66 13.02 -29.83 -7.68
C ARG A 66 14.23 -29.94 -6.74
N ASP A 67 14.29 -30.96 -5.90
CA ASP A 67 15.23 -31.04 -4.78
C ASP A 67 16.64 -31.48 -5.23
N GLU A 68 16.76 -32.26 -6.31
CA GLU A 68 18.04 -32.80 -6.75
C GLU A 68 18.55 -32.15 -8.04
N SER A 69 17.68 -31.79 -9.00
CA SER A 69 18.13 -31.22 -10.27
C SER A 69 18.26 -29.69 -10.20
N LEU A 70 17.25 -29.00 -9.65
CA LEU A 70 17.22 -27.53 -9.65
C LEU A 70 18.03 -26.90 -8.50
N VAL A 71 18.05 -27.50 -7.32
CA VAL A 71 18.80 -26.96 -6.16
C VAL A 71 20.29 -26.73 -6.48
N HIS A 72 20.88 -27.57 -7.32
CA HIS A 72 22.30 -27.47 -7.69
C HIS A 72 22.59 -26.45 -8.80
N THR A 73 21.58 -26.06 -9.59
CA THR A 73 21.71 -25.11 -10.71
C THR A 73 21.20 -23.71 -10.37
N CYS A 74 20.41 -23.60 -9.30
CA CYS A 74 19.83 -22.35 -8.82
C CYS A 74 20.71 -21.71 -7.73
N ALA A 75 20.89 -20.39 -7.80
CA ALA A 75 21.71 -19.65 -6.85
C ALA A 75 21.13 -19.77 -5.43
N GLY A 76 21.94 -20.25 -4.49
CA GLY A 76 21.53 -20.42 -3.08
C GLY A 76 20.53 -21.55 -2.83
N GLY A 77 20.26 -22.42 -3.82
CA GLY A 77 19.35 -23.56 -3.68
C GLY A 77 17.86 -23.20 -3.76
N ASP A 78 17.50 -21.94 -4.03
CA ASP A 78 16.10 -21.53 -4.24
C ASP A 78 15.64 -21.90 -5.66
N VAL A 79 14.75 -22.88 -5.73
CA VAL A 79 14.19 -23.43 -6.97
C VAL A 79 13.06 -22.58 -7.55
N ASN A 80 12.72 -21.45 -6.93
CA ASN A 80 11.67 -20.54 -7.37
C ASN A 80 10.32 -21.28 -7.54
N GLU A 81 9.87 -21.95 -6.46
CA GLU A 81 8.61 -22.70 -6.44
C GLU A 81 7.41 -21.75 -6.34
N MET A 82 6.51 -21.79 -7.32
CA MET A 82 5.31 -20.93 -7.38
C MET A 82 4.03 -21.74 -7.60
N LEU A 83 2.88 -21.21 -7.15
CA LEU A 83 1.55 -21.67 -7.54
C LEU A 83 1.00 -20.75 -8.63
N LEU A 84 0.71 -21.29 -9.81
CA LEU A 84 0.34 -20.55 -11.00
C LEU A 84 -0.92 -21.14 -11.66
N PHE A 85 -1.63 -20.32 -12.44
CA PHE A 85 -2.88 -20.72 -13.11
C PHE A 85 -2.63 -21.25 -14.52
N HIS A 86 -3.33 -22.32 -14.87
CA HIS A 86 -3.32 -22.90 -16.21
C HIS A 86 -4.74 -23.22 -16.67
N GLY A 87 -5.04 -22.90 -17.93
CA GLY A 87 -6.30 -23.24 -18.58
C GLY A 87 -6.11 -24.37 -19.58
N THR A 88 -7.02 -25.35 -19.57
CA THR A 88 -6.98 -26.56 -20.42
C THR A 88 -7.81 -26.45 -21.71
N ALA A 89 -8.31 -25.26 -22.01
CA ALA A 89 -9.10 -24.89 -23.19
C ALA A 89 -10.26 -25.86 -23.44
N GLU A 90 -10.25 -26.59 -24.55
CA GLU A 90 -11.34 -27.49 -24.92
C GLU A 90 -11.37 -28.80 -24.10
N ARG A 91 -10.32 -29.09 -23.32
CA ARG A 91 -10.20 -30.33 -22.54
C ARG A 91 -10.55 -30.12 -21.07
N ALA A 92 -11.27 -31.08 -20.48
CA ALA A 92 -11.47 -31.12 -19.04
C ALA A 92 -10.15 -31.43 -18.32
N ALA A 93 -10.00 -30.94 -17.09
CA ALA A 93 -8.81 -31.18 -16.28
C ALA A 93 -8.59 -32.68 -16.05
N GLU A 94 -9.66 -33.44 -15.86
CA GLU A 94 -9.64 -34.89 -15.70
C GLU A 94 -8.94 -35.60 -16.88
N ASP A 95 -9.20 -35.17 -18.12
CA ASP A 95 -8.58 -35.76 -19.32
C ASP A 95 -7.09 -35.44 -19.41
N VAL A 96 -6.69 -34.23 -18.98
CA VAL A 96 -5.29 -33.82 -18.91
C VAL A 96 -4.55 -34.61 -17.82
N LEU A 97 -5.19 -34.80 -16.67
CA LEU A 97 -4.63 -35.50 -15.51
C LEU A 97 -4.59 -37.03 -15.67
N ALA A 98 -5.33 -37.58 -16.63
CA ALA A 98 -5.28 -38.99 -17.00
C ALA A 98 -4.01 -39.36 -17.79
N HIS A 99 -3.31 -38.38 -18.37
CA HIS A 99 -2.06 -38.62 -19.07
C HIS A 99 -0.93 -38.97 -18.09
N GLN A 100 -0.06 -39.90 -18.46
CA GLN A 100 1.01 -40.43 -17.59
C GLN A 100 2.04 -39.40 -17.08
N ASN A 101 2.09 -38.23 -17.71
CA ASN A 101 2.96 -37.09 -17.36
C ASN A 101 2.14 -35.89 -16.83
N GLY A 102 0.82 -36.02 -16.68
CA GLY A 102 -0.07 -34.90 -16.41
C GLY A 102 0.05 -33.81 -17.48
N LEU A 103 0.57 -32.65 -17.08
CA LEU A 103 0.89 -31.54 -18.00
C LEU A 103 2.15 -31.87 -18.81
N ASP A 104 1.97 -32.05 -20.12
CA ASP A 104 3.04 -32.42 -21.03
C ASP A 104 3.21 -31.34 -22.13
N PRO A 105 4.35 -30.62 -22.15
CA PRO A 105 4.63 -29.57 -23.14
C PRO A 105 4.47 -30.02 -24.60
N ARG A 106 4.57 -31.32 -24.90
CA ARG A 106 4.41 -31.87 -26.26
C ARG A 106 2.99 -31.71 -26.80
N PHE A 107 1.99 -31.56 -25.93
CA PHE A 107 0.61 -31.26 -26.34
C PHE A 107 0.32 -29.75 -26.44
N SER A 108 1.30 -28.90 -26.14
CA SER A 108 1.15 -27.46 -26.32
C SER A 108 1.21 -27.09 -27.81
N ASN A 109 0.30 -26.22 -28.25
CA ASN A 109 0.36 -25.58 -29.57
C ASN A 109 1.37 -24.41 -29.61
N GLY A 110 2.02 -24.13 -28.48
CA GLY A 110 2.93 -23.00 -28.31
C GLY A 110 2.23 -21.67 -28.10
N GLY A 111 3.03 -20.60 -28.00
CA GLY A 111 2.57 -19.25 -27.73
C GLY A 111 3.68 -18.22 -27.94
N PHE A 112 3.71 -17.17 -27.13
CA PHE A 112 4.67 -16.07 -27.23
C PHE A 112 6.16 -16.50 -27.16
N TYR A 113 6.42 -17.57 -26.42
CA TYR A 113 7.73 -18.14 -26.15
C TYR A 113 7.81 -19.59 -26.63
N GLY A 114 7.15 -19.92 -27.75
CA GLY A 114 7.25 -21.24 -28.34
C GLY A 114 6.54 -22.34 -27.56
N GLN A 115 6.98 -23.58 -27.75
CA GLN A 115 6.24 -24.79 -27.35
C GLN A 115 6.57 -25.22 -25.92
N GLY A 116 5.88 -24.62 -24.96
CA GLY A 116 5.92 -24.98 -23.54
C GLY A 116 4.55 -24.91 -22.89
N ILE A 117 4.46 -25.25 -21.60
CA ILE A 117 3.26 -25.05 -20.79
C ILE A 117 3.30 -23.63 -20.22
N TYR A 118 2.24 -22.87 -20.52
CA TYR A 118 2.08 -21.49 -20.07
C TYR A 118 1.31 -21.45 -18.76
N LEU A 119 1.93 -20.85 -17.75
CA LEU A 119 1.41 -20.71 -16.41
C LEU A 119 1.31 -19.21 -16.08
N ALA A 120 0.10 -18.72 -15.84
CA ALA A 120 -0.14 -17.31 -15.55
C ALA A 120 -0.06 -17.05 -14.04
N GLU A 121 0.58 -15.94 -13.66
CA GLU A 121 0.47 -15.46 -12.28
C GLU A 121 -1.01 -15.11 -11.97
N ASP A 122 -1.69 -14.38 -12.85
CA ASP A 122 -3.04 -13.88 -12.63
C ASP A 122 -4.13 -14.75 -13.28
N PRO A 123 -5.20 -15.10 -12.54
CA PRO A 123 -6.29 -15.95 -13.04
C PRO A 123 -7.14 -15.27 -14.12
N SER A 124 -7.17 -13.93 -14.17
CA SER A 124 -7.85 -13.17 -15.24
C SER A 124 -7.32 -13.50 -16.63
N TYR A 125 -6.04 -13.89 -16.75
CA TYR A 125 -5.44 -14.25 -18.05
C TYR A 125 -6.08 -15.52 -18.65
N PRO A 126 -6.09 -16.68 -17.98
CA PRO A 126 -6.77 -17.85 -18.54
C PRO A 126 -8.30 -17.68 -18.60
N ILE A 127 -8.92 -16.96 -17.66
CA ILE A 127 -10.38 -16.75 -17.58
C ILE A 127 -10.90 -15.80 -18.67
N GLY A 128 -10.24 -14.66 -18.86
CA GLY A 128 -10.60 -13.64 -19.85
C GLY A 128 -10.32 -14.08 -21.29
N GLY A 129 -9.44 -15.08 -21.48
CA GLY A 129 -9.11 -15.67 -22.77
C GLY A 129 -9.97 -16.87 -23.18
N ARG A 130 -9.46 -17.63 -24.15
CA ARG A 130 -10.02 -18.93 -24.60
C ARG A 130 -9.40 -20.13 -23.87
N TYR A 131 -8.61 -19.88 -22.82
CA TYR A 131 -7.80 -20.90 -22.18
C TYR A 131 -8.54 -21.62 -21.05
N ALA A 132 -9.43 -20.96 -20.32
CA ALA A 132 -10.20 -21.65 -19.29
C ALA A 132 -11.18 -22.66 -19.91
N HIS A 133 -11.26 -23.86 -19.33
CA HIS A 133 -12.20 -24.87 -19.81
C HIS A 133 -13.62 -24.52 -19.38
N ARG A 134 -14.51 -24.27 -20.34
CA ARG A 134 -15.89 -23.85 -20.05
C ARG A 134 -16.77 -25.07 -19.80
N ILE A 135 -17.34 -25.15 -18.59
CA ILE A 135 -18.21 -26.25 -18.20
C ILE A 135 -19.52 -26.17 -18.98
N SER A 136 -19.82 -27.22 -19.73
CA SER A 136 -21.04 -27.33 -20.54
C SER A 136 -22.30 -27.17 -19.69
N GLY A 137 -23.36 -26.57 -20.27
CA GLY A 137 -24.63 -26.34 -19.57
C GLY A 137 -24.63 -25.18 -18.55
N SER A 138 -23.51 -24.48 -18.35
CA SER A 138 -23.43 -23.30 -17.46
C SER A 138 -23.73 -21.95 -18.14
N GLY A 139 -23.98 -21.96 -19.47
CA GLY A 139 -24.04 -20.73 -20.27
C GLY A 139 -22.70 -19.98 -20.32
N GLY A 140 -21.58 -20.70 -20.16
CA GLY A 140 -20.23 -20.13 -20.15
C GLY A 140 -19.82 -19.43 -18.86
N ARG A 141 -20.68 -19.46 -17.82
CA ARG A 141 -20.46 -18.79 -16.52
C ARG A 141 -19.55 -19.55 -15.58
N ARG A 142 -19.46 -20.88 -15.74
CA ARG A 142 -18.58 -21.73 -14.93
C ARG A 142 -17.41 -22.19 -15.77
N VAL A 143 -16.21 -21.99 -15.24
CA VAL A 143 -14.97 -22.39 -15.87
C VAL A 143 -14.15 -23.25 -14.92
N GLN A 144 -13.35 -24.15 -15.49
CA GLN A 144 -12.42 -25.02 -14.79
C GLN A 144 -10.99 -24.60 -15.14
N LEU A 145 -10.13 -24.58 -14.12
CA LEU A 145 -8.71 -24.28 -14.23
C LEU A 145 -7.88 -25.29 -13.44
N LEU A 146 -6.62 -25.42 -13.83
CA LEU A 146 -5.58 -26.07 -13.04
C LEU A 146 -4.78 -25.01 -12.28
N ILE A 147 -4.49 -25.26 -11.01
CA ILE A 147 -3.42 -24.57 -10.28
C ILE A 147 -2.23 -25.51 -10.23
N VAL A 148 -1.11 -25.01 -10.72
CA VAL A 148 0.10 -25.77 -10.97
C VAL A 148 1.17 -25.27 -10.02
N LYS A 149 1.74 -26.18 -9.24
CA LYS A 149 2.96 -25.96 -8.48
C LYS A 149 4.13 -26.13 -9.44
N ALA A 150 4.94 -25.10 -9.65
CA ALA A 150 6.03 -25.10 -10.62
C ALA A 150 7.34 -24.67 -9.96
N ALA A 151 8.38 -25.47 -10.12
CA ALA A 151 9.76 -25.14 -9.75
C ALA A 151 10.44 -24.50 -10.96
N LEU A 152 10.44 -23.18 -11.00
CA LEU A 152 10.81 -22.41 -12.19
C LEU A 152 12.32 -22.32 -12.41
N GLY A 153 13.10 -22.61 -11.37
CA GLY A 153 14.55 -22.54 -11.37
C GLY A 153 15.06 -21.17 -11.81
N SER A 154 16.17 -21.18 -12.54
CA SER A 154 16.72 -19.99 -13.18
C SER A 154 15.87 -19.61 -14.40
N GLN A 155 15.32 -18.40 -14.41
CA GLN A 155 14.43 -17.96 -15.47
C GLN A 155 15.14 -17.04 -16.47
N GLN A 156 14.86 -17.22 -17.76
CA GLN A 156 15.18 -16.25 -18.79
C GLN A 156 14.11 -15.15 -18.80
N GLU A 157 14.52 -13.92 -18.52
CA GLU A 157 13.64 -12.74 -18.57
C GLU A 157 13.48 -12.24 -20.02
N MET A 158 12.26 -12.29 -20.53
CA MET A 158 11.91 -11.86 -21.89
C MET A 158 11.20 -10.50 -21.93
N GLY A 159 10.77 -9.98 -20.79
CA GLY A 159 9.95 -8.78 -20.70
C GLY A 159 8.72 -8.87 -21.62
N GLN A 160 8.42 -7.81 -22.36
CA GLN A 160 7.29 -7.81 -23.31
C GLN A 160 7.71 -8.15 -24.75
N GLN A 161 8.96 -8.56 -24.98
CA GLN A 161 9.52 -8.72 -26.31
C GLN A 161 9.03 -10.01 -26.97
N ILE A 162 8.27 -9.87 -28.06
CA ILE A 162 7.79 -11.00 -28.85
C ILE A 162 8.24 -10.86 -30.30
N SER A 163 8.91 -11.88 -30.82
CA SER A 163 9.37 -11.93 -32.21
C SER A 163 8.99 -13.26 -32.88
N ALA A 164 9.52 -13.52 -34.09
CA ALA A 164 9.38 -14.83 -34.72
C ALA A 164 10.25 -15.87 -34.01
N GLU A 165 11.42 -15.45 -33.54
CA GLU A 165 12.40 -16.26 -32.81
C GLU A 165 11.84 -16.72 -31.47
N THR A 166 11.25 -15.79 -30.68
CA THR A 166 10.66 -16.16 -29.38
C THR A 166 9.52 -17.18 -29.55
N ARG A 167 8.69 -17.01 -30.59
CA ARG A 167 7.60 -17.95 -30.91
C ARG A 167 8.10 -19.30 -31.44
N ALA A 168 9.34 -19.38 -31.92
CA ALA A 168 9.94 -20.61 -32.42
C ALA A 168 10.67 -21.41 -31.33
N MET A 169 10.78 -20.88 -30.11
CA MET A 169 11.49 -21.53 -29.00
C MET A 169 10.95 -22.94 -28.69
N ARG A 170 11.87 -23.82 -28.28
CA ARG A 170 11.58 -25.17 -27.77
C ARG A 170 12.12 -25.39 -26.36
N MET A 171 13.00 -24.49 -25.92
CA MET A 171 13.58 -24.41 -24.59
C MET A 171 14.15 -22.99 -24.39
N PRO A 172 14.49 -22.60 -23.16
CA PRO A 172 15.17 -21.33 -22.86
C PRO A 172 16.59 -21.28 -23.43
N ASP A 173 17.15 -20.07 -23.51
CA ASP A 173 18.53 -19.83 -23.96
C ASP A 173 19.60 -20.27 -22.94
N VAL A 174 20.85 -20.19 -23.36
CA VAL A 174 22.03 -20.50 -22.54
C VAL A 174 22.40 -19.31 -21.65
N ARG A 175 22.66 -19.58 -20.37
CA ARG A 175 23.23 -18.62 -19.40
C ARG A 175 24.67 -18.29 -19.82
N VAL A 176 24.93 -17.00 -20.05
CA VAL A 176 26.23 -16.51 -20.54
C VAL A 176 27.25 -16.34 -19.40
N GLU A 177 26.80 -16.28 -18.15
CA GLU A 177 27.66 -16.03 -16.99
C GLU A 177 28.31 -17.31 -16.44
N GLY A 178 29.65 -17.38 -16.56
CA GLY A 178 30.50 -18.38 -15.90
C GLY A 178 30.50 -19.78 -16.52
N PRO A 179 31.63 -20.52 -16.50
CA PRO A 179 31.64 -21.93 -16.83
C PRO A 179 31.15 -22.81 -15.65
N PRO A 180 30.38 -23.88 -15.91
CA PRO A 180 29.87 -24.30 -17.21
C PRO A 180 28.68 -23.46 -17.66
N ARG A 181 28.53 -23.28 -18.98
CA ARG A 181 27.34 -22.70 -19.60
C ARG A 181 26.13 -23.57 -19.28
N LEU A 182 25.27 -23.11 -18.37
CA LEU A 182 24.01 -23.77 -18.02
C LEU A 182 22.87 -23.20 -18.88
N LEU A 183 21.85 -23.99 -19.19
CA LEU A 183 20.62 -23.46 -19.78
C LEU A 183 19.76 -22.81 -18.69
N TYR A 184 18.93 -21.83 -19.05
CA TYR A 184 17.84 -21.44 -18.16
C TYR A 184 16.82 -22.57 -18.06
N ASP A 185 16.14 -22.67 -16.92
CA ASP A 185 15.18 -23.75 -16.62
C ASP A 185 13.76 -23.40 -17.09
N SER A 186 13.43 -22.11 -17.17
CA SER A 186 12.13 -21.63 -17.66
C SER A 186 12.23 -20.24 -18.26
N VAL A 187 11.14 -19.78 -18.88
CA VAL A 187 11.02 -18.40 -19.39
C VAL A 187 10.04 -17.63 -18.53
N ARG A 188 10.36 -16.37 -18.23
CA ARG A 188 9.44 -15.39 -17.66
C ARG A 188 9.21 -14.25 -18.64
N GLY A 189 7.95 -13.94 -18.92
CA GLY A 189 7.61 -12.89 -19.88
C GLY A 189 6.28 -12.23 -19.58
N GLY A 190 6.10 -11.02 -20.08
CA GLY A 190 4.92 -10.21 -19.89
C GLY A 190 5.18 -8.89 -19.15
N PRO A 191 4.12 -8.21 -18.70
CA PRO A 191 2.73 -8.66 -18.75
C PRO A 191 2.22 -8.80 -20.19
N HIS A 192 1.50 -9.88 -20.47
CA HIS A 192 0.82 -10.12 -21.74
C HIS A 192 -0.67 -10.31 -21.52
N ARG A 193 -1.46 -9.98 -22.54
CA ARG A 193 -2.87 -10.35 -22.63
C ARG A 193 -3.02 -11.60 -23.50
N PRO A 194 -4.10 -12.37 -23.37
CA PRO A 194 -4.28 -13.64 -24.08
C PRO A 194 -3.98 -13.61 -25.58
N PHE A 195 -4.18 -12.48 -26.25
CA PHE A 195 -3.99 -12.36 -27.71
C PHE A 195 -2.95 -11.33 -28.13
N VAL A 196 -2.41 -10.54 -27.18
CA VAL A 196 -1.59 -9.37 -27.49
C VAL A 196 -0.46 -9.23 -26.48
N SER A 197 0.76 -9.00 -26.97
CA SER A 197 1.89 -8.66 -26.10
C SER A 197 1.71 -7.28 -25.46
N GLY A 198 1.97 -7.16 -24.15
CA GLY A 198 1.84 -5.91 -23.41
C GLY A 198 0.53 -5.81 -22.62
N GLY A 199 0.53 -5.00 -21.56
CA GLY A 199 -0.57 -4.88 -20.60
C GLY A 199 -1.82 -4.13 -21.08
N GLY A 200 -1.72 -3.32 -22.15
CA GLY A 200 -2.79 -2.41 -22.58
C GLY A 200 -3.01 -1.22 -21.62
N GLU A 201 -3.84 -0.25 -22.02
CA GLU A 201 -4.07 0.99 -21.24
C GLU A 201 -4.83 0.75 -19.92
N ASN A 202 -5.53 -0.39 -19.76
CA ASN A 202 -6.39 -0.67 -18.60
C ASN A 202 -6.14 -2.03 -17.90
N GLY A 203 -5.14 -2.81 -18.30
CA GLY A 203 -4.56 -3.93 -17.52
C GLY A 203 -5.46 -5.10 -17.05
N CYS A 204 -6.74 -5.14 -17.38
CA CYS A 204 -7.72 -6.01 -16.71
C CYS A 204 -7.61 -7.53 -17.02
N ASP A 205 -6.84 -7.93 -18.02
CA ASP A 205 -6.61 -9.33 -18.42
C ASP A 205 -5.12 -9.67 -18.67
N ALA A 206 -4.21 -8.78 -18.25
CA ALA A 206 -2.78 -8.98 -18.46
C ALA A 206 -2.15 -9.74 -17.29
N SER A 207 -1.21 -10.65 -17.59
CA SER A 207 -0.46 -11.39 -16.58
C SER A 207 1.00 -11.55 -16.99
N ILE A 208 1.89 -11.63 -16.01
CA ILE A 208 3.17 -12.31 -16.20
C ILE A 208 2.88 -13.79 -16.46
N VAL A 209 3.55 -14.35 -17.46
CA VAL A 209 3.45 -15.76 -17.83
C VAL A 209 4.81 -16.42 -17.67
N HIS A 210 4.80 -17.59 -17.05
CA HIS A 210 5.94 -18.47 -16.91
C HIS A 210 5.76 -19.63 -17.88
N VAL A 211 6.79 -19.94 -18.67
CA VAL A 211 6.76 -21.03 -19.65
C VAL A 211 7.73 -22.11 -19.24
N VAL A 212 7.18 -23.31 -19.01
CA VAL A 212 7.90 -24.50 -18.56
C VAL A 212 7.96 -25.52 -19.69
N TYR A 213 9.15 -26.07 -19.95
CA TYR A 213 9.42 -26.98 -21.08
C TYR A 213 9.70 -28.42 -20.66
N GLU A 214 9.87 -28.68 -19.36
CA GLU A 214 10.07 -30.01 -18.78
C GLU A 214 8.92 -30.35 -17.85
N SER A 215 8.22 -31.46 -18.09
CA SER A 215 7.07 -31.89 -17.28
C SER A 215 7.40 -32.06 -15.81
N ARG A 216 8.61 -32.50 -15.49
CA ARG A 216 9.04 -32.74 -14.10
C ARG A 216 9.24 -31.46 -13.29
N GLN A 217 9.27 -30.28 -13.92
CA GLN A 217 9.29 -28.99 -13.21
C GLN A 217 7.93 -28.59 -12.64
N MET A 218 6.87 -29.34 -12.92
CA MET A 218 5.51 -28.96 -12.55
C MET A 218 4.69 -30.12 -11.98
N TYR A 219 3.87 -29.79 -11.00
CA TYR A 219 2.86 -30.67 -10.44
C TYR A 219 1.49 -29.97 -10.50
N PRO A 220 0.49 -30.52 -11.20
CA PRO A 220 -0.86 -29.98 -11.15
C PRO A 220 -1.42 -30.24 -9.75
N ALA A 221 -1.50 -29.20 -8.91
CA ALA A 221 -1.80 -29.34 -7.49
C ALA A 221 -3.30 -29.32 -7.20
N TYR A 222 -4.07 -28.51 -7.95
CA TYR A 222 -5.50 -28.36 -7.75
C TYR A 222 -6.26 -28.26 -9.07
N VAL A 223 -7.46 -28.82 -9.09
CA VAL A 223 -8.51 -28.51 -10.06
C VAL A 223 -9.50 -27.59 -9.36
N ILE A 224 -9.77 -26.43 -9.94
CA ILE A 224 -10.73 -25.48 -9.40
C ILE A 224 -11.84 -25.22 -10.39
N GLU A 225 -13.05 -24.98 -9.87
CA GLU A 225 -14.16 -24.46 -10.64
C GLU A 225 -14.53 -23.09 -10.12
N VAL A 226 -14.69 -22.16 -11.06
CA VAL A 226 -14.93 -20.75 -10.79
C VAL A 226 -16.21 -20.35 -11.51
N GLU A 227 -17.10 -19.69 -10.78
CA GLU A 227 -18.30 -19.07 -11.33
C GLU A 227 -18.09 -17.56 -11.47
N MET A 228 -18.42 -17.04 -12.65
CA MET A 228 -18.38 -15.61 -12.96
C MET A 228 -19.73 -14.99 -12.60
N GLU A 229 -19.74 -14.04 -11.68
CA GLU A 229 -20.92 -13.19 -11.46
C GLU A 229 -21.13 -12.30 -12.69
N MET A 230 -22.34 -12.33 -13.27
CA MET A 230 -22.69 -11.31 -14.26
C MET A 230 -22.80 -9.97 -13.55
N GLY A 231 -22.07 -8.96 -14.03
CA GLY A 231 -22.24 -7.59 -13.54
C GLY A 231 -23.72 -7.21 -13.55
N ALA A 232 -24.19 -6.58 -12.47
CA ALA A 232 -25.58 -6.18 -12.29
C ALA A 232 -26.14 -5.38 -13.50
N GLU A 233 -25.25 -4.66 -14.20
CA GLU A 233 -25.54 -3.92 -15.43
C GLU A 233 -25.88 -4.83 -16.63
N VAL A 234 -25.23 -5.99 -16.75
CA VAL A 234 -25.50 -6.97 -17.82
C VAL A 234 -26.77 -7.75 -17.52
N VAL A 235 -27.05 -8.07 -16.25
CA VAL A 235 -28.33 -8.69 -15.84
C VAL A 235 -29.49 -7.75 -16.15
N ALA A 236 -29.33 -6.44 -15.90
CA ALA A 236 -30.32 -5.43 -16.25
C ALA A 236 -30.48 -5.26 -17.77
N ALA A 237 -29.39 -5.27 -18.54
CA ALA A 237 -29.42 -5.19 -20.00
C ALA A 237 -30.05 -6.44 -20.66
N VAL A 238 -29.77 -7.64 -20.16
CA VAL A 238 -30.37 -8.90 -20.65
C VAL A 238 -31.85 -8.96 -20.29
N ARG A 239 -32.26 -8.47 -19.11
CA ARG A 239 -33.67 -8.33 -18.74
C ARG A 239 -34.40 -7.28 -19.58
N LYS A 240 -33.76 -6.15 -19.90
CA LYS A 240 -34.30 -5.13 -20.81
C LYS A 240 -34.46 -5.68 -22.23
N ASN A 241 -33.46 -6.36 -22.77
CA ASN A 241 -33.52 -6.95 -24.12
C ASN A 241 -34.53 -8.10 -24.22
N SER A 242 -34.84 -8.78 -23.12
CA SER A 242 -35.89 -9.81 -23.08
C SER A 242 -37.30 -9.22 -22.94
N ALA A 243 -37.43 -7.99 -22.44
CA ALA A 243 -38.71 -7.29 -22.26
C ALA A 243 -39.06 -6.36 -23.44
N GLU A 244 -38.07 -5.84 -24.16
CA GLU A 244 -38.27 -4.92 -25.30
C GLU A 244 -38.46 -5.64 -26.65
N GLY A 245 -38.41 -6.98 -26.68
CA GLY A 245 -38.70 -7.79 -27.88
C GLY A 245 -40.19 -7.95 -28.22
N SER A 246 -41.11 -7.25 -27.54
CA SER A 246 -42.55 -7.41 -27.72
C SER A 246 -43.31 -6.10 -27.47
N ALA A 247 -43.17 -5.11 -28.37
CA ALA A 247 -44.28 -4.22 -28.74
C ALA A 247 -43.89 -3.29 -29.91
N SER A 248 -44.70 -3.34 -30.96
CA SER A 248 -44.62 -2.56 -32.19
C SER A 248 -45.33 -1.20 -32.10
N ALA A 249 -44.74 -0.23 -32.81
CA ALA A 249 -45.37 0.80 -33.65
C ALA A 249 -46.24 1.95 -33.06
N GLY A 250 -45.60 3.13 -32.94
CA GLY A 250 -46.02 4.46 -33.45
C GLY A 250 -47.09 5.29 -32.69
N PRO A 251 -47.30 6.59 -33.01
CA PRO A 251 -46.45 7.58 -33.71
C PRO A 251 -46.24 8.91 -32.92
N ALA A 252 -45.27 9.72 -33.36
CA ALA A 252 -45.09 11.15 -33.01
C ALA A 252 -46.21 12.02 -33.67
N PRO A 253 -46.38 13.36 -33.43
CA PRO A 253 -45.43 14.37 -32.89
C PRO A 253 -46.03 15.52 -32.04
N LYS A 254 -45.18 16.42 -31.47
CA LYS A 254 -45.13 17.88 -31.77
C LYS A 254 -44.27 18.71 -30.79
N GLN A 255 -43.63 19.72 -31.39
CA GLN A 255 -42.74 20.75 -30.86
C GLN A 255 -43.46 21.80 -29.99
N GLN A 256 -42.71 22.48 -29.10
CA GLN A 256 -42.55 23.94 -28.91
C GLN A 256 -42.16 24.24 -27.45
N ARG A 257 -40.96 24.76 -27.15
CA ARG A 257 -40.46 26.16 -27.20
C ARG A 257 -40.90 27.05 -26.02
N HIS A 258 -39.88 27.59 -25.32
CA HIS A 258 -39.84 28.87 -24.56
C HIS A 258 -40.74 28.97 -23.32
N ALA A 259 -40.46 29.70 -22.23
CA ALA A 259 -39.40 30.62 -21.79
C ALA A 259 -39.57 30.82 -20.25
N ALA A 260 -38.58 31.46 -19.61
CA ALA A 260 -38.72 32.12 -18.31
C ALA A 260 -39.80 33.23 -18.34
N PRO A 261 -40.22 33.76 -17.18
CA PRO A 261 -39.61 35.05 -16.82
C PRO A 261 -39.40 35.32 -15.32
N SER A 262 -38.56 36.32 -15.12
CA SER A 262 -38.31 37.17 -13.96
C SER A 262 -39.48 38.10 -13.57
N GLY A 263 -39.50 38.52 -12.30
CA GLY A 263 -40.19 39.70 -11.75
C GLY A 263 -40.44 39.48 -10.25
N GLY A 264 -40.14 40.35 -9.29
CA GLY A 264 -39.84 41.78 -9.31
C GLY A 264 -40.84 42.53 -8.39
N GLY A 265 -40.36 43.03 -7.24
CA GLY A 265 -41.05 43.98 -6.34
C GLY A 265 -42.00 43.34 -5.31
N GLY A 266 -42.15 43.81 -4.07
CA GLY A 266 -41.71 45.02 -3.38
C GLY A 266 -42.71 45.35 -2.24
N GLY A 267 -42.22 45.89 -1.11
CA GLY A 267 -43.02 46.45 0.01
C GLY A 267 -43.39 45.42 1.09
N GLY A 268 -43.28 45.67 2.40
CA GLY A 268 -43.05 46.90 3.16
C GLY A 268 -43.97 46.88 4.40
N GLY A 269 -43.43 47.10 5.59
CA GLY A 269 -44.17 47.67 6.72
C GLY A 269 -44.37 46.81 7.99
N GLY A 270 -43.88 47.34 9.12
CA GLY A 270 -44.40 47.18 10.49
C GLY A 270 -44.03 45.86 11.19
N GLY A 271 -43.22 45.82 12.26
CA GLY A 271 -43.12 46.72 13.39
C GLY A 271 -43.86 46.10 14.57
N SER A 272 -43.12 45.56 15.55
CA SER A 272 -43.49 45.59 16.98
C SER A 272 -42.39 45.03 17.86
N SER A 273 -42.13 45.81 18.90
CA SER A 273 -41.12 45.77 19.93
C SER A 273 -41.41 44.81 21.09
N SER A 274 -40.34 44.23 21.64
CA SER A 274 -40.10 44.05 23.08
C SER A 274 -38.60 43.71 23.23
N GLY A 275 -37.77 44.34 24.05
CA GLY A 275 -38.01 44.99 25.34
C GLY A 275 -37.42 44.10 26.43
N GLY A 276 -36.10 44.16 26.66
CA GLY A 276 -35.41 43.36 27.67
C GLY A 276 -33.99 43.85 27.93
N SER A 277 -33.86 44.83 28.82
CA SER A 277 -32.60 45.36 29.34
C SER A 277 -31.99 44.44 30.38
N SER A 278 -30.67 44.21 30.33
CA SER A 278 -29.85 44.10 31.55
C SER A 278 -28.34 44.21 31.25
N HIS A 279 -27.73 45.18 31.95
CA HIS A 279 -26.32 45.30 32.34
C HIS A 279 -25.23 45.49 31.27
N SER A 280 -25.06 46.77 30.93
CA SER A 280 -23.79 47.37 30.48
C SER A 280 -22.69 47.14 31.52
N ALA A 281 -21.78 46.20 31.26
CA ALA A 281 -20.43 46.24 31.83
C ALA A 281 -19.67 47.37 31.13
N ALA A 282 -19.02 48.23 31.91
CA ALA A 282 -18.20 49.32 31.40
C ALA A 282 -17.17 48.80 30.39
N HIS A 283 -17.35 49.17 29.12
CA HIS A 283 -16.36 48.96 28.07
C HIS A 283 -15.20 49.93 28.35
N VAL A 284 -14.19 49.45 29.07
CA VAL A 284 -12.86 50.07 29.04
C VAL A 284 -12.44 50.06 27.57
N PRO A 285 -12.14 51.21 26.94
CA PRO A 285 -11.69 51.20 25.56
C PRO A 285 -10.42 50.33 25.51
N ALA A 286 -10.49 49.24 24.75
CA ALA A 286 -9.31 48.44 24.48
C ALA A 286 -8.24 49.39 23.97
N ALA A 287 -7.05 49.37 24.59
CA ALA A 287 -5.92 50.15 24.13
C ALA A 287 -5.75 49.92 22.62
N ALA A 288 -5.38 50.95 21.86
CA ALA A 288 -5.17 50.78 20.42
C ALA A 288 -4.15 49.64 20.20
N PRO A 289 -4.37 48.75 19.20
CA PRO A 289 -3.44 47.66 18.95
C PRO A 289 -2.06 48.24 18.64
N PRO A 290 -0.98 47.67 19.20
CA PRO A 290 0.37 48.11 18.91
C PRO A 290 0.69 47.86 17.42
N SER A 291 1.49 48.73 16.83
CA SER A 291 2.02 48.55 15.48
C SER A 291 2.98 47.36 15.39
N ASP A 292 3.17 46.81 14.19
CA ASP A 292 4.10 45.69 13.96
C ASP A 292 5.53 46.00 14.43
N ALA A 293 5.96 47.26 14.29
CA ALA A 293 7.27 47.73 14.76
C ALA A 293 7.38 47.72 16.29
N GLU A 294 6.31 48.14 16.99
CA GLU A 294 6.24 48.07 18.45
C GLU A 294 6.25 46.61 18.91
N VAL A 295 5.44 45.75 18.28
CA VAL A 295 5.40 44.30 18.55
C VAL A 295 6.77 43.66 18.34
N GLY A 296 7.50 44.04 17.28
CA GLY A 296 8.85 43.55 16.99
C GLY A 296 9.89 43.89 18.05
N ALA A 297 9.70 44.98 18.81
CA ALA A 297 10.59 45.38 19.90
C ALA A 297 10.22 44.73 21.26
N MET A 298 9.05 44.09 21.37
CA MET A 298 8.58 43.53 22.64
C MET A 298 9.42 42.34 23.11
N GLY A 299 9.52 42.21 24.45
CA GLY A 299 9.96 40.98 25.12
C GLY A 299 8.82 39.97 25.24
N VAL A 300 9.11 38.78 25.75
CA VAL A 300 8.19 37.63 25.79
C VAL A 300 6.84 37.95 26.45
N ALA A 301 6.83 38.53 27.65
CA ALA A 301 5.58 38.82 28.35
C ALA A 301 4.72 39.87 27.61
N ALA A 302 5.35 40.90 27.04
CA ALA A 302 4.66 41.96 26.34
C ALA A 302 4.06 41.49 25.01
N VAL A 303 4.80 40.69 24.23
CA VAL A 303 4.29 40.16 22.95
C VAL A 303 3.12 39.19 23.16
N VAL A 304 3.17 38.36 24.21
CA VAL A 304 2.06 37.45 24.53
C VAL A 304 0.84 38.22 25.04
N ALA A 305 1.03 39.27 25.84
CA ALA A 305 -0.07 40.13 26.27
C ALA A 305 -0.73 40.83 25.06
N ALA A 306 0.06 41.34 24.12
CA ALA A 306 -0.45 41.95 22.90
C ALA A 306 -1.24 40.94 22.04
N LEU A 307 -0.71 39.73 21.86
CA LEU A 307 -1.38 38.63 21.14
C LEU A 307 -2.74 38.28 21.77
N ARG A 308 -2.82 38.25 23.10
CA ARG A 308 -4.07 37.94 23.82
C ARG A 308 -5.09 39.07 23.78
N ALA A 309 -4.65 40.31 23.63
CA ALA A 309 -5.51 41.48 23.63
C ALA A 309 -6.02 41.86 22.22
N HIS A 310 -5.23 41.56 21.18
CA HIS A 310 -5.49 42.03 19.82
C HIS A 310 -5.21 40.93 18.78
N GLU A 311 -6.26 40.41 18.15
CA GLU A 311 -6.12 39.44 17.06
C GLU A 311 -5.39 40.02 15.84
N SER A 312 -5.50 41.33 15.60
CA SER A 312 -4.89 42.00 14.45
C SER A 312 -3.36 41.95 14.44
N VAL A 313 -2.71 41.75 15.60
CA VAL A 313 -1.25 41.67 15.69
C VAL A 313 -0.73 40.24 15.62
N PHE A 314 -1.61 39.25 15.39
CA PHE A 314 -1.27 37.83 15.42
C PHE A 314 0.01 37.51 14.63
N PHE A 315 0.10 37.98 13.39
CA PHE A 315 1.23 37.69 12.52
C PHE A 315 2.55 38.24 13.08
N ALA A 316 2.58 39.53 13.43
CA ALA A 316 3.75 40.19 14.02
C ALA A 316 4.15 39.55 15.36
N ALA A 317 3.16 39.19 16.19
CA ALA A 317 3.39 38.56 17.48
C ALA A 317 3.95 37.14 17.33
N CYS A 318 3.40 36.32 16.42
CA CYS A 318 3.93 34.99 16.11
C CYS A 318 5.35 35.06 15.57
N LEU A 319 5.65 35.96 14.63
CA LEU A 319 7.01 36.18 14.13
C LEU A 319 7.98 36.52 15.27
N ARG A 320 7.59 37.45 16.15
CA ARG A 320 8.42 37.86 17.27
C ARG A 320 8.62 36.72 18.27
N LEU A 321 7.59 35.93 18.55
CA LEU A 321 7.68 34.74 19.41
C LEU A 321 8.62 33.69 18.81
N ILE A 322 8.55 33.44 17.49
CA ILE A 322 9.45 32.51 16.80
C ILE A 322 10.90 32.94 16.94
N ASP A 323 11.18 34.25 16.80
CA ASP A 323 12.52 34.80 16.96
C ASP A 323 13.03 34.71 18.40
N LEU A 324 12.22 35.15 19.38
CA LEU A 324 12.56 35.09 20.80
C LEU A 324 12.80 33.65 21.28
N CYS A 325 12.00 32.69 20.81
CA CYS A 325 12.09 31.28 21.22
C CYS A 325 13.19 30.49 20.49
N LYS A 326 14.02 31.13 19.65
CA LYS A 326 15.32 30.54 19.25
C LYS A 326 16.20 30.30 20.48
N GLU A 327 16.12 31.22 21.43
CA GLU A 327 16.78 31.16 22.72
C GLU A 327 15.98 30.29 23.68
N ALA A 328 16.59 29.21 24.18
CA ALA A 328 15.90 28.20 25.00
C ALA A 328 15.29 28.79 26.29
N GLN A 329 15.95 29.78 26.90
CA GLN A 329 15.52 30.47 28.11
C GLN A 329 14.18 31.22 27.96
N ASN A 330 13.77 31.56 26.73
CA ASN A 330 12.54 32.32 26.47
C ASN A 330 11.31 31.41 26.28
N LYS A 331 11.51 30.12 26.03
CA LYS A 331 10.43 29.17 25.74
C LYS A 331 9.50 28.94 26.93
N GLN A 332 10.06 28.76 28.12
CA GLN A 332 9.26 28.56 29.33
C GLN A 332 8.48 29.83 29.73
N PRO A 333 9.09 31.04 29.77
CA PRO A 333 8.33 32.28 29.97
C PRO A 333 7.21 32.51 28.96
N ALA A 334 7.40 32.13 27.69
CA ALA A 334 6.37 32.27 26.65
C ALA A 334 5.18 31.34 26.93
N ALA A 335 5.45 30.09 27.29
CA ALA A 335 4.41 29.15 27.72
C ALA A 335 3.70 29.67 28.97
N ASP A 336 4.43 30.09 30.01
CA ASP A 336 3.87 30.59 31.27
C ASP A 336 2.95 31.81 31.06
N ALA A 337 3.29 32.69 30.13
CA ALA A 337 2.46 33.84 29.74
C ALA A 337 1.17 33.45 28.97
N GLY A 338 1.05 32.20 28.54
CA GLY A 338 -0.11 31.66 27.82
C GLY A 338 -0.05 31.86 26.30
N ALA A 339 1.15 31.86 25.73
CA ALA A 339 1.32 31.96 24.27
C ALA A 339 0.63 30.81 23.54
N ILE A 340 0.76 29.59 24.06
CA ILE A 340 0.25 28.36 23.43
C ILE A 340 -1.28 28.44 23.28
N GLU A 341 -1.99 28.74 24.36
CA GLU A 341 -3.45 28.83 24.36
C GLU A 341 -3.95 29.96 23.47
N ALA A 342 -3.27 31.11 23.47
CA ALA A 342 -3.63 32.24 22.62
C ALA A 342 -3.49 31.89 21.14
N ILE A 343 -2.38 31.27 20.74
CA ILE A 343 -2.14 30.88 19.35
C ILE A 343 -3.16 29.82 18.89
N VAL A 344 -3.39 28.79 19.71
CA VAL A 344 -4.36 27.73 19.39
C VAL A 344 -5.77 28.29 19.24
N ALA A 345 -6.19 29.21 20.11
CA ALA A 345 -7.51 29.86 20.02
C ALA A 345 -7.66 30.65 18.72
N THR A 346 -6.65 31.43 18.32
CA THR A 346 -6.71 32.18 17.04
C THR A 346 -6.74 31.23 15.84
N MET A 347 -5.94 30.16 15.84
CA MET A 347 -5.99 29.16 14.76
C MET A 347 -7.37 28.50 14.65
N GLN A 348 -8.03 28.21 15.78
CA GLN A 348 -9.40 27.67 15.81
C GLN A 348 -10.44 28.67 15.29
N ALA A 349 -10.25 29.98 15.53
CA ALA A 349 -11.14 31.02 15.06
C ALA A 349 -11.01 31.27 13.54
N TYR A 350 -9.83 31.04 12.97
CA TYR A 350 -9.53 31.32 11.55
C TYR A 350 -9.03 30.10 10.76
N PRO A 351 -9.76 28.97 10.73
CA PRO A 351 -9.30 27.71 10.12
C PRO A 351 -9.07 27.83 8.61
N GLN A 352 -9.74 28.77 7.94
CA GLN A 352 -9.67 28.96 6.49
C GLN A 352 -8.58 29.92 6.03
N VAL A 353 -7.78 30.49 6.94
CA VAL A 353 -6.70 31.43 6.59
C VAL A 353 -5.36 30.71 6.67
N ALA A 354 -4.81 30.32 5.53
CA ALA A 354 -3.58 29.52 5.44
C ALA A 354 -2.40 30.15 6.20
N ASP A 355 -2.19 31.46 6.06
CA ASP A 355 -1.10 32.18 6.74
C ASP A 355 -1.23 32.11 8.27
N VAL A 356 -2.46 32.19 8.80
CA VAL A 356 -2.71 32.06 10.25
C VAL A 356 -2.38 30.65 10.72
N GLN A 357 -2.76 29.63 9.94
CA GLN A 357 -2.49 28.23 10.27
C GLN A 357 -0.99 27.93 10.24
N GLN A 358 -0.29 28.34 9.17
CA GLN A 358 1.16 28.17 9.03
C GLN A 358 1.91 28.85 10.19
N MET A 359 1.64 30.13 10.42
CA MET A 359 2.32 30.91 11.46
C MET A 359 2.00 30.42 12.86
N GLY A 360 0.74 30.02 13.10
CA GLY A 360 0.31 29.47 14.37
C GLY A 360 0.99 28.14 14.69
N CYS A 361 0.98 27.18 13.74
CA CYS A 361 1.68 25.91 13.91
C CYS A 361 3.17 26.12 14.20
N LEU A 362 3.85 26.99 13.45
CA LEU A 362 5.28 27.26 13.62
C LEU A 362 5.59 27.93 14.96
N ALA A 363 4.75 28.87 15.41
CA ALA A 363 4.94 29.54 16.68
C ALA A 363 4.72 28.58 17.88
N VAL A 364 3.67 27.75 17.84
CA VAL A 364 3.43 26.71 18.85
C VAL A 364 4.62 25.74 18.90
N ASP A 365 5.08 25.30 17.73
CA ASP A 365 6.25 24.43 17.61
C ASP A 365 7.49 25.02 18.29
N ARG A 366 7.81 26.29 17.98
CA ARG A 366 8.99 26.96 18.52
C ARG A 366 8.94 27.13 20.03
N VAL A 367 7.77 27.44 20.58
CA VAL A 367 7.55 27.57 22.02
C VAL A 367 7.67 26.21 22.71
N CYS A 368 7.13 25.15 22.11
CA CYS A 368 7.09 23.82 22.72
C CYS A 368 8.42 23.06 22.58
N PHE A 369 9.19 23.29 21.52
CA PHE A 369 10.37 22.49 21.17
C PHE A 369 11.36 22.34 22.33
N GLY A 370 11.64 21.09 22.71
CA GLY A 370 12.63 20.72 23.71
C GLY A 370 12.50 19.25 24.10
N THR A 371 13.62 18.59 24.35
CA THR A 371 13.68 17.17 24.77
C THR A 371 13.89 17.02 26.28
N ASP A 372 14.03 18.13 27.01
CA ASP A 372 14.11 18.15 28.46
C ASP A 372 12.72 18.08 29.11
N ALA A 373 12.66 17.86 30.43
CA ALA A 373 11.38 17.76 31.15
C ALA A 373 10.50 19.00 30.97
N ALA A 374 11.11 20.19 30.89
CA ALA A 374 10.39 21.44 30.64
C ALA A 374 9.78 21.47 29.22
N GLY A 375 10.53 21.04 28.20
CA GLY A 375 10.03 20.89 26.83
C GLY A 375 8.86 19.91 26.74
N LEU A 376 9.00 18.74 27.36
CA LEU A 376 7.92 17.76 27.41
C LEU A 376 6.67 18.30 28.12
N ALA A 377 6.83 19.08 29.19
CA ALA A 377 5.72 19.75 29.85
C ALA A 377 5.04 20.81 28.95
N ARG A 378 5.79 21.58 28.16
CA ARG A 378 5.23 22.53 27.19
C ARG A 378 4.48 21.81 26.05
N ILE A 379 5.04 20.70 25.56
CA ILE A 379 4.36 19.85 24.57
C ILE A 379 3.05 19.29 25.14
N GLN A 380 3.05 18.84 26.40
CA GLN A 380 1.82 18.37 27.05
C GLN A 380 0.80 19.49 27.17
N ARG A 381 1.23 20.70 27.55
CA ARG A 381 0.37 21.88 27.61
C ARG A 381 -0.25 22.23 26.26
N ALA A 382 0.50 22.12 25.16
CA ALA A 382 -0.05 22.30 23.82
C ALA A 382 -1.11 21.25 23.48
N ALA A 383 -0.89 19.98 23.85
CA ALA A 383 -1.92 18.95 23.70
C ALA A 383 -3.18 19.28 24.53
N ASP A 384 -3.01 19.67 25.79
CA ASP A 384 -4.13 20.01 26.69
C ASP A 384 -4.93 21.21 26.19
N ALA A 385 -4.27 22.18 25.54
CA ALA A 385 -4.91 23.33 24.89
C ALA A 385 -5.66 23.00 23.60
N GLY A 386 -5.61 21.76 23.10
CA GLY A 386 -6.22 21.36 21.82
C GLY A 386 -5.33 21.60 20.60
N GLY A 387 -4.02 21.74 20.81
CA GLY A 387 -3.02 21.97 19.77
C GLY A 387 -2.96 20.83 18.74
N ILE A 388 -3.21 19.58 19.15
CA ILE A 388 -3.21 18.44 18.23
C ILE A 388 -4.38 18.55 17.26
N GLU A 389 -5.60 18.77 17.78
CA GLU A 389 -6.80 18.87 16.96
C GLU A 389 -6.75 20.05 16.00
N VAL A 390 -6.22 21.20 16.44
CA VAL A 390 -6.13 22.38 15.56
C VAL A 390 -5.10 22.18 14.45
N VAL A 391 -3.96 21.53 14.70
CA VAL A 391 -2.97 21.21 13.67
C VAL A 391 -3.55 20.25 12.64
N VAL A 392 -4.28 19.22 13.07
CA VAL A 392 -4.94 18.29 12.15
C VAL A 392 -6.01 19.02 11.31
N ALA A 393 -6.83 19.86 11.94
CA ALA A 393 -7.83 20.67 11.23
C ALA A 393 -7.20 21.63 10.22
N ALA A 394 -6.08 22.27 10.57
CA ALA A 394 -5.31 23.14 9.70
C ALA A 394 -4.83 22.41 8.44
N MET A 395 -4.23 21.23 8.61
CA MET A 395 -3.74 20.41 7.49
C MET A 395 -4.90 19.92 6.61
N LEU A 396 -6.05 19.57 7.20
CA LEU A 396 -7.26 19.17 6.46
C LEU A 396 -7.89 20.33 5.66
N ALA A 397 -7.84 21.56 6.20
CA ALA A 397 -8.38 22.73 5.54
C ALA A 397 -7.52 23.20 4.35
N HIS A 398 -6.21 22.95 4.40
CA HIS A 398 -5.25 23.44 3.39
C HIS A 398 -4.38 22.33 2.76
N PRO A 399 -4.98 21.28 2.17
CA PRO A 399 -4.25 20.10 1.68
C PRO A 399 -3.24 20.42 0.58
N HIS A 400 -3.47 21.50 -0.18
CA HIS A 400 -2.62 21.90 -1.32
C HIS A 400 -1.63 23.03 -1.00
N VAL A 401 -1.57 23.50 0.25
CA VAL A 401 -0.59 24.53 0.67
C VAL A 401 0.60 23.84 1.32
N ALA A 402 1.70 23.71 0.57
CA ALA A 402 2.89 22.98 0.98
C ALA A 402 3.43 23.44 2.34
N ASP A 403 3.51 24.76 2.57
CA ASP A 403 3.97 25.34 3.83
C ASP A 403 3.12 24.92 5.04
N VAL A 404 1.79 24.88 4.90
CA VAL A 404 0.90 24.43 5.99
C VAL A 404 1.12 22.94 6.26
N GLN A 405 1.29 22.13 5.21
CA GLN A 405 1.56 20.70 5.35
C GLN A 405 2.93 20.44 5.98
N GLU A 406 3.97 21.16 5.57
CA GLU A 406 5.33 21.04 6.09
C GLU A 406 5.34 21.31 7.61
N ILE A 407 4.81 22.47 8.00
CA ILE A 407 4.83 22.91 9.39
C ILE A 407 3.84 22.10 10.23
N GLY A 408 2.70 21.70 9.67
CA GLY A 408 1.77 20.80 10.32
C GLY A 408 2.40 19.44 10.64
N CYS A 409 3.09 18.83 9.67
CA CYS A 409 3.85 17.60 9.90
C CYS A 409 4.95 17.78 10.95
N LEU A 410 5.66 18.92 10.95
CA LEU A 410 6.68 19.22 11.95
C LEU A 410 6.08 19.30 13.36
N ALA A 411 4.97 20.04 13.51
CA ALA A 411 4.27 20.16 14.77
C ALA A 411 3.77 18.79 15.26
N MET A 412 3.21 17.96 14.35
CA MET A 412 2.79 16.59 14.65
C MET A 412 3.95 15.71 15.12
N ALA A 413 5.12 15.82 14.48
CA ALA A 413 6.32 15.09 14.90
C ALA A 413 6.74 15.47 16.33
N ASN A 414 6.70 16.76 16.65
CA ASN A 414 7.11 17.26 17.96
C ASN A 414 6.11 16.92 19.07
N VAL A 415 4.80 17.03 18.84
CA VAL A 415 3.80 16.67 19.86
C VAL A 415 3.74 15.16 20.12
N CYS A 416 4.07 14.35 19.12
CA CYS A 416 4.15 12.89 19.21
C CYS A 416 5.51 12.38 19.70
N ALA A 417 6.45 13.25 20.07
CA ALA A 417 7.76 12.83 20.57
C ALA A 417 7.70 12.30 22.01
N GLY A 418 8.57 11.35 22.31
CA GLY A 418 8.75 10.73 23.63
C GLY A 418 8.25 9.28 23.69
N ASN A 419 8.58 8.59 24.78
CA ASN A 419 8.24 7.18 25.02
C ASN A 419 7.62 6.94 26.40
N ASP A 420 7.33 7.99 27.17
CA ASP A 420 6.64 7.92 28.44
C ASP A 420 5.12 7.81 28.27
N ALA A 421 4.39 7.57 29.37
CA ALA A 421 2.94 7.43 29.35
C ALA A 421 2.22 8.68 28.81
N ALA A 422 2.74 9.87 29.06
CA ALA A 422 2.17 11.12 28.55
C ALA A 422 2.34 11.23 27.03
N ALA A 423 3.51 10.86 26.51
CA ALA A 423 3.78 10.78 25.08
C ALA A 423 2.86 9.77 24.39
N LEU A 424 2.68 8.57 24.97
CA LEU A 424 1.76 7.57 24.44
C LEU A 424 0.31 8.08 24.42
N ALA A 425 -0.12 8.82 25.45
CA ALA A 425 -1.43 9.44 25.48
C ALA A 425 -1.60 10.51 24.39
N ARG A 426 -0.57 11.36 24.16
CA ARG A 426 -0.58 12.35 23.06
C ARG A 426 -0.61 11.67 21.69
N ILE A 427 0.18 10.62 21.48
CA ILE A 427 0.19 9.84 20.24
C ILE A 427 -1.20 9.23 19.98
N GLN A 428 -1.85 8.69 21.01
CA GLN A 428 -3.20 8.16 20.85
C GLN A 428 -4.25 9.24 20.57
N ARG A 429 -4.12 10.40 21.20
CA ARG A 429 -4.96 11.57 20.89
C ARG A 429 -4.79 12.04 19.45
N ALA A 430 -3.55 12.12 18.97
CA ALA A 430 -3.23 12.42 17.58
C ALA A 430 -3.86 11.42 16.60
N ALA A 431 -3.76 10.12 16.88
CA ALA A 431 -4.45 9.11 16.10
C ALA A 431 -5.97 9.30 16.16
N GLY A 432 -6.56 9.50 17.34
CA GLY A 432 -7.99 9.75 17.53
C GLY A 432 -8.53 10.96 16.76
N ALA A 433 -7.72 12.01 16.64
CA ALA A 433 -8.06 13.22 15.88
C ALA A 433 -7.96 13.06 14.35
N GLY A 434 -7.47 11.93 13.84
CA GLY A 434 -7.23 11.72 12.40
C GLY A 434 -5.85 12.17 11.93
N GLY A 435 -4.89 12.30 12.86
CA GLY A 435 -3.52 12.73 12.56
C GLY A 435 -2.77 11.79 11.61
N ILE A 436 -3.06 10.49 11.66
CA ILE A 436 -2.43 9.50 10.76
C ILE A 436 -2.85 9.76 9.32
N GLU A 437 -4.16 9.86 9.08
CA GLU A 437 -4.72 10.05 7.75
C GLU A 437 -4.30 11.37 7.13
N VAL A 438 -4.28 12.46 7.90
CA VAL A 438 -3.87 13.76 7.37
C VAL A 438 -2.38 13.81 7.03
N ILE A 439 -1.51 13.14 7.81
CA ILE A 439 -0.08 13.05 7.47
C ILE A 439 0.09 12.24 6.18
N VAL A 440 -0.59 11.10 6.03
CA VAL A 440 -0.51 10.30 4.79
C VAL A 440 -1.03 11.08 3.58
N ALA A 441 -2.14 11.81 3.73
CA ALA A 441 -2.66 12.68 2.69
C ALA A 441 -1.67 13.79 2.31
N ALA A 442 -0.95 14.38 3.28
CA ALA A 442 0.09 15.37 3.03
C ALA A 442 1.24 14.79 2.19
N LEU A 443 1.71 13.58 2.56
CA LEU A 443 2.75 12.87 1.82
C LEU A 443 2.33 12.57 0.37
N GLN A 444 1.07 12.21 0.16
CA GLN A 444 0.53 11.92 -1.18
C GLN A 444 0.27 13.18 -2.01
N ALA A 445 -0.13 14.29 -1.39
CA ALA A 445 -0.42 15.55 -2.06
C ALA A 445 0.86 16.30 -2.49
N HIS A 446 1.96 16.11 -1.76
CA HIS A 446 3.23 16.83 -1.99
C HIS A 446 4.44 15.89 -2.19
N PRO A 447 4.41 14.96 -3.16
CA PRO A 447 5.45 13.93 -3.32
C PRO A 447 6.84 14.51 -3.67
N GLN A 448 6.89 15.69 -4.27
CA GLN A 448 8.13 16.37 -4.68
C GLN A 448 8.67 17.34 -3.62
N ASP A 449 7.87 17.68 -2.60
CA ASP A 449 8.32 18.59 -1.55
C ASP A 449 9.12 17.84 -0.48
N ALA A 450 10.44 17.97 -0.55
CA ALA A 450 11.35 17.27 0.33
C ALA A 450 11.12 17.60 1.83
N ASN A 451 10.65 18.80 2.17
CA ASN A 451 10.41 19.14 3.57
C ASN A 451 9.11 18.51 4.09
N VAL A 452 8.04 18.55 3.30
CA VAL A 452 6.78 17.86 3.64
C VAL A 452 7.04 16.36 3.81
N GLN A 453 7.76 15.74 2.87
CA GLN A 453 8.12 14.32 2.97
C GLN A 453 8.92 14.02 4.24
N ARG A 454 9.99 14.79 4.50
CA ARG A 454 10.86 14.59 5.67
C ARG A 454 10.12 14.74 6.98
N ASN A 455 9.37 15.83 7.14
CA ASN A 455 8.66 16.10 8.39
C ASN A 455 7.51 15.10 8.57
N GLY A 456 6.82 14.74 7.48
CA GLY A 456 5.75 13.74 7.51
C GLY A 456 6.27 12.35 7.88
N PHE A 457 7.42 11.91 7.39
CA PHE A 457 8.02 10.64 7.81
C PHE A 457 8.45 10.67 9.28
N CYS A 458 9.02 11.78 9.76
CA CYS A 458 9.37 11.93 11.17
C CYS A 458 8.11 11.84 12.06
N ALA A 459 7.01 12.49 11.65
CA ALA A 459 5.74 12.39 12.34
C ALA A 459 5.17 10.97 12.32
N MET A 460 5.17 10.30 11.16
CA MET A 460 4.72 8.90 11.04
C MET A 460 5.57 7.95 11.88
N ALA A 461 6.89 8.14 11.92
CA ALA A 461 7.79 7.30 12.72
C ALA A 461 7.44 7.39 14.21
N ASN A 462 7.16 8.60 14.70
CA ASN A 462 6.75 8.83 16.08
C ASN A 462 5.36 8.26 16.37
N VAL A 463 4.39 8.47 15.47
CA VAL A 463 3.02 7.96 15.66
C VAL A 463 2.97 6.44 15.62
N CYS A 464 3.74 5.79 14.74
CA CYS A 464 3.79 4.33 14.63
C CYS A 464 4.75 3.67 15.63
N ALA A 465 5.47 4.43 16.46
CA ALA A 465 6.40 3.85 17.42
C ALA A 465 5.68 3.08 18.55
N GLY A 466 6.32 2.01 19.01
CA GLY A 466 5.85 1.20 20.14
C GLY A 466 5.70 -0.27 19.79
N SER A 467 5.56 -1.11 20.81
CA SER A 467 5.45 -2.57 20.70
C SER A 467 4.19 -3.12 21.38
N ASP A 468 3.27 -2.25 21.80
CA ASP A 468 2.00 -2.63 22.39
C ASP A 468 0.88 -2.76 21.34
N ALA A 469 -0.26 -3.34 21.74
CA ALA A 469 -1.41 -3.50 20.86
C ALA A 469 -1.93 -2.17 20.30
N ALA A 470 -1.74 -1.09 21.05
CA ALA A 470 -2.19 0.24 20.68
C ALA A 470 -1.31 0.81 19.54
N ALA A 471 0.00 0.54 19.56
CA ALA A 471 0.93 0.84 18.48
C ALA A 471 0.60 0.02 17.22
N PHE A 472 0.36 -1.28 17.36
CA PHE A 472 -0.01 -2.11 16.20
C PHE A 472 -1.34 -1.69 15.57
N ALA A 473 -2.32 -1.26 16.36
CA ALA A 473 -3.56 -0.67 15.84
C ALA A 473 -3.30 0.62 15.03
N ARG A 474 -2.37 1.48 15.50
CA ARG A 474 -1.95 2.68 14.75
C ARG A 474 -1.20 2.31 13.46
N CYS A 475 -0.33 1.31 13.49
CA CYS A 475 0.35 0.80 12.28
C CYS A 475 -0.64 0.24 11.27
N GLN A 476 -1.69 -0.47 11.73
CA GLN A 476 -2.75 -0.95 10.84
C GLN A 476 -3.52 0.22 10.22
N ARG A 477 -3.93 1.20 11.04
CA ARG A 477 -4.62 2.41 10.55
C ARG A 477 -3.79 3.20 9.53
N ALA A 478 -2.49 3.33 9.78
CA ALA A 478 -1.55 3.95 8.83
C ALA A 478 -1.45 3.16 7.52
N THR A 479 -1.46 1.82 7.60
CA THR A 479 -1.47 0.95 6.42
C THR A 479 -2.76 1.10 5.62
N ASP A 480 -3.91 1.16 6.30
CA ASP A 480 -5.22 1.34 5.66
C ASP A 480 -5.31 2.71 4.96
N ALA A 481 -4.66 3.75 5.52
CA ALA A 481 -4.51 5.06 4.90
C ALA A 481 -3.53 5.08 3.70
N GLY A 482 -2.72 4.03 3.51
CA GLY A 482 -1.76 3.93 2.40
C GLY A 482 -0.37 4.49 2.70
N VAL A 483 0.07 4.47 3.96
CA VAL A 483 1.41 4.96 4.35
C VAL A 483 2.54 4.21 3.65
N ILE A 484 2.37 2.90 3.42
CA ILE A 484 3.42 2.05 2.85
C ILE A 484 3.77 2.52 1.44
N GLU A 485 2.76 2.65 0.59
CA GLU A 485 2.93 3.09 -0.80
C GLU A 485 3.47 4.52 -0.86
N ALA A 486 2.98 5.41 0.01
CA ALA A 486 3.46 6.78 0.10
C ALA A 486 4.96 6.84 0.47
N VAL A 487 5.39 6.07 1.47
CA VAL A 487 6.78 6.03 1.92
C VAL A 487 7.69 5.48 0.82
N VAL A 488 7.29 4.37 0.18
CA VAL A 488 8.09 3.77 -0.90
C VAL A 488 8.23 4.73 -2.07
N ALA A 489 7.15 5.37 -2.51
CA ALA A 489 7.18 6.33 -3.61
C ALA A 489 8.09 7.54 -3.30
N ALA A 490 8.03 8.08 -2.08
CA ALA A 490 8.86 9.21 -1.70
C ALA A 490 10.35 8.83 -1.50
N MET A 491 10.64 7.64 -0.97
CA MET A 491 12.02 7.13 -0.94
C MET A 491 12.58 6.93 -2.36
N GLN A 492 11.77 6.49 -3.33
CA GLN A 492 12.16 6.39 -4.74
C GLN A 492 12.36 7.75 -5.41
N ALA A 493 11.54 8.75 -5.07
CA ALA A 493 11.64 10.10 -5.61
C ALA A 493 12.87 10.86 -5.07
N HIS A 494 13.32 10.57 -3.84
CA HIS A 494 14.39 11.29 -3.15
C HIS A 494 15.56 10.37 -2.73
N PRO A 495 16.19 9.61 -3.66
CA PRO A 495 17.16 8.56 -3.33
C PRO A 495 18.45 9.09 -2.72
N GLN A 496 18.81 10.35 -2.98
CA GLN A 496 20.07 10.95 -2.52
C GLN A 496 19.97 11.62 -1.13
N MET A 497 18.77 11.75 -0.57
CA MET A 497 18.57 12.42 0.71
C MET A 497 18.69 11.44 1.87
N GLY A 498 19.87 11.34 2.48
CA GLY A 498 20.14 10.36 3.56
C GLY A 498 19.13 10.37 4.71
N LYS A 499 18.76 11.55 5.23
CA LYS A 499 17.72 11.66 6.28
C LYS A 499 16.33 11.20 5.81
N MET A 500 16.01 11.42 4.53
CA MET A 500 14.73 10.97 3.95
C MET A 500 14.67 9.45 3.92
N GLN A 501 15.77 8.82 3.51
CA GLN A 501 15.92 7.37 3.49
C GLN A 501 15.92 6.78 4.91
N GLU A 502 16.59 7.43 5.86
CA GLU A 502 16.62 6.99 7.26
C GLU A 502 15.23 6.94 7.87
N PHE A 503 14.46 8.03 7.74
CA PHE A 503 13.10 8.09 8.27
C PHE A 503 12.17 7.16 7.50
N GLY A 504 12.32 7.01 6.18
CA GLY A 504 11.52 6.09 5.39
C GLY A 504 11.71 4.64 5.83
N CYS A 505 12.96 4.20 6.01
CA CYS A 505 13.28 2.90 6.59
C CYS A 505 12.70 2.75 8.00
N CYS A 506 12.76 3.80 8.83
CA CYS A 506 12.22 3.76 10.19
C CYS A 506 10.69 3.59 10.20
N VAL A 507 9.96 4.30 9.33
CA VAL A 507 8.50 4.15 9.21
C VAL A 507 8.14 2.74 8.75
N LEU A 508 8.84 2.22 7.72
CA LEU A 508 8.58 0.87 7.23
C LEU A 508 8.88 -0.21 8.29
N ASP A 509 9.95 -0.05 9.08
CA ASP A 509 10.26 -0.93 10.22
C ASP A 509 9.12 -0.94 11.25
N HIS A 510 8.69 0.25 11.72
CA HIS A 510 7.59 0.36 12.69
C HIS A 510 6.26 -0.18 12.15
N VAL A 511 5.91 0.13 10.90
CA VAL A 511 4.66 -0.33 10.29
C VAL A 511 4.67 -1.84 10.09
N CYS A 512 5.80 -2.43 9.71
CA CYS A 512 5.94 -3.87 9.54
C CYS A 512 6.16 -4.64 10.84
N ALA A 513 6.30 -3.97 11.99
CA ALA A 513 6.55 -4.64 13.26
C ALA A 513 5.36 -5.51 13.71
N GLY A 514 5.68 -6.60 14.41
CA GLY A 514 4.74 -7.56 14.99
C GLY A 514 4.91 -8.98 14.44
N THR A 515 4.25 -9.93 15.08
CA THR A 515 4.31 -11.37 14.75
C THR A 515 2.93 -11.98 14.53
N ASP A 516 1.89 -11.16 14.45
CA ASP A 516 0.52 -11.60 14.22
C ASP A 516 0.15 -11.57 12.72
N ALA A 517 -1.00 -12.15 12.37
CA ALA A 517 -1.51 -12.20 11.00
C ALA A 517 -1.61 -10.81 10.34
N ALA A 518 -1.93 -9.77 11.11
CA ALA A 518 -2.00 -8.41 10.61
C ALA A 518 -0.61 -7.87 10.26
N ALA A 519 0.40 -8.12 11.10
CA ALA A 519 1.79 -7.77 10.82
C ALA A 519 2.29 -8.45 9.55
N PHE A 520 2.03 -9.75 9.38
CA PHE A 520 2.38 -10.46 8.14
C PHE A 520 1.68 -9.88 6.91
N ALA A 521 0.42 -9.45 7.01
CA ALA A 521 -0.28 -8.77 5.93
C ALA A 521 0.36 -7.41 5.59
N ARG A 522 0.78 -6.64 6.60
CA ARG A 522 1.51 -5.36 6.40
C ARG A 522 2.86 -5.61 5.73
N MET A 523 3.61 -6.63 6.14
CA MET A 523 4.88 -7.02 5.52
C MET A 523 4.69 -7.43 4.05
N GLN A 524 3.66 -8.23 3.74
CA GLN A 524 3.34 -8.62 2.35
C GLN A 524 2.99 -7.40 1.49
N ARG A 525 2.23 -6.45 2.04
CA ARG A 525 1.89 -5.20 1.36
C ARG A 525 3.14 -4.34 1.11
N ALA A 526 4.04 -4.23 2.08
CA ALA A 526 5.33 -3.56 1.92
C ALA A 526 6.17 -4.20 0.81
N ALA A 527 6.24 -5.54 0.76
CA ALA A 527 6.92 -6.25 -0.32
C ALA A 527 6.26 -6.00 -1.68
N ALA A 528 4.92 -6.06 -1.76
CA ALA A 528 4.18 -5.82 -3.00
C ALA A 528 4.33 -4.38 -3.53
N ALA A 529 4.47 -3.39 -2.63
CA ALA A 529 4.69 -2.00 -2.97
C ALA A 529 6.13 -1.69 -3.44
N GLY A 530 7.06 -2.64 -3.39
CA GLY A 530 8.47 -2.42 -3.72
C GLY A 530 9.32 -1.93 -2.54
N GLY A 531 8.86 -2.16 -1.30
CA GLY A 531 9.53 -1.72 -0.07
C GLY A 531 10.88 -2.39 0.17
N ILE A 532 11.05 -3.64 -0.26
CA ILE A 532 12.32 -4.37 -0.11
C ILE A 532 13.38 -3.74 -1.02
N GLU A 533 13.01 -3.51 -2.28
CA GLU A 533 13.86 -2.97 -3.33
C GLU A 533 14.30 -1.55 -3.00
N VAL A 534 13.40 -0.69 -2.52
CA VAL A 534 13.76 0.68 -2.16
C VAL A 534 14.67 0.73 -0.92
N VAL A 535 14.45 -0.14 0.07
CA VAL A 535 15.30 -0.21 1.26
C VAL A 535 16.70 -0.72 0.89
N LEU A 536 16.81 -1.74 0.03
CA LEU A 536 18.11 -2.22 -0.46
C LEU A 536 18.85 -1.14 -1.25
N ALA A 537 18.16 -0.42 -2.14
CA ALA A 537 18.75 0.71 -2.86
C ALA A 537 19.24 1.80 -1.89
N ALA A 538 18.46 2.11 -0.84
CA ALA A 538 18.86 3.05 0.19
C ALA A 538 20.11 2.60 0.96
N LEU A 539 20.17 1.32 1.36
CA LEU A 539 21.33 0.73 2.02
C LEU A 539 22.59 0.81 1.15
N GLN A 540 22.45 0.59 -0.16
CA GLN A 540 23.56 0.67 -1.11
C GLN A 540 24.02 2.09 -1.38
N ALA A 541 23.10 3.04 -1.53
CA ALA A 541 23.41 4.44 -1.80
C ALA A 541 23.99 5.15 -0.55
N HIS A 542 23.58 4.75 0.65
CA HIS A 542 23.93 5.41 1.92
C HIS A 542 24.72 4.52 2.88
N ARG A 543 25.80 3.89 2.39
CA ARG A 543 26.63 2.94 3.17
C ARG A 543 27.21 3.51 4.46
N GLN A 544 27.48 4.81 4.49
CA GLN A 544 28.07 5.50 5.65
C GLN A 544 27.01 6.13 6.57
N HIS A 545 25.73 6.03 6.22
CA HIS A 545 24.66 6.61 7.03
C HIS A 545 24.13 5.58 8.02
N ALA A 546 24.64 5.59 9.24
CA ALA A 546 24.31 4.61 10.28
C ALA A 546 22.79 4.39 10.47
N GLY A 547 22.00 5.47 10.49
CA GLY A 547 20.53 5.38 10.61
C GLY A 547 19.85 4.63 9.47
N VAL A 548 20.27 4.84 8.21
CA VAL A 548 19.75 4.11 7.05
C VAL A 548 20.12 2.63 7.16
N GLN A 549 21.37 2.33 7.52
CA GLN A 549 21.85 0.96 7.69
C GLN A 549 21.07 0.23 8.78
N GLN A 550 20.94 0.83 9.96
CA GLN A 550 20.26 0.22 11.10
C GLN A 550 18.77 0.00 10.82
N ASN A 551 18.06 1.02 10.33
CA ASN A 551 16.62 0.93 10.12
C ASN A 551 16.29 0.02 8.92
N GLY A 552 17.08 0.12 7.84
CA GLY A 552 16.90 -0.72 6.66
C GLY A 552 17.13 -2.19 6.96
N CYS A 553 18.19 -2.55 7.69
CA CYS A 553 18.43 -3.94 8.09
C CYS A 553 17.34 -4.48 9.03
N ARG A 554 16.83 -3.67 9.97
CA ARG A 554 15.72 -4.08 10.84
C ARG A 554 14.43 -4.34 10.05
N MET A 555 14.06 -3.43 9.15
CA MET A 555 12.92 -3.60 8.27
C MET A 555 13.06 -4.88 7.43
N LEU A 556 14.21 -5.09 6.80
CA LEU A 556 14.47 -6.29 6.00
C LEU A 556 14.40 -7.56 6.85
N ALA A 557 14.97 -7.57 8.06
CA ALA A 557 14.86 -8.71 8.96
C ALA A 557 13.40 -9.02 9.32
N SER A 558 12.60 -7.99 9.61
CA SER A 558 11.16 -8.14 9.90
C SER A 558 10.39 -8.73 8.72
N VAL A 559 10.59 -8.21 7.51
CA VAL A 559 9.89 -8.71 6.31
C VAL A 559 10.37 -10.10 5.88
N CYS A 560 11.67 -10.40 6.05
CA CYS A 560 12.25 -11.69 5.70
C CYS A 560 11.86 -12.81 6.68
N ALA A 561 11.81 -12.51 7.99
CA ALA A 561 11.25 -13.42 8.99
C ALA A 561 9.73 -13.59 8.82
N GLY A 562 9.08 -12.54 8.32
CA GLY A 562 7.66 -12.44 8.03
C GLY A 562 7.15 -13.31 6.87
N ALA A 563 7.98 -13.45 5.84
CA ALA A 563 7.60 -14.02 4.57
C ALA A 563 8.78 -14.80 3.99
N PRO A 564 8.83 -16.14 4.13
CA PRO A 564 9.86 -16.96 3.50
C PRO A 564 9.90 -16.77 1.96
N ALA A 565 8.79 -16.36 1.34
CA ALA A 565 8.71 -16.01 -0.09
C ALA A 565 9.32 -14.63 -0.45
N ALA A 566 9.49 -13.72 0.51
CA ALA A 566 10.07 -12.38 0.30
C ALA A 566 11.61 -12.39 0.37
N CYS A 567 12.21 -13.35 1.10
CA CYS A 567 13.65 -13.58 1.16
C CYS A 567 14.31 -13.78 -0.21
N GLY A 568 13.61 -14.40 -1.16
CA GLY A 568 14.11 -14.60 -2.52
C GLY A 568 14.44 -13.30 -3.25
N ARG A 569 13.67 -12.21 -3.04
CA ARG A 569 13.93 -10.90 -3.68
C ARG A 569 15.10 -10.14 -3.06
N ALA A 570 15.28 -10.25 -1.74
CA ALA A 570 16.38 -9.61 -1.03
C ALA A 570 17.75 -10.27 -1.34
N SER A 571 17.75 -11.59 -1.56
CA SER A 571 18.97 -12.37 -1.81
C SER A 571 19.59 -12.10 -3.19
N VAL A 572 18.78 -11.80 -4.20
CA VAL A 572 19.22 -11.45 -5.57
C VAL A 572 20.01 -10.13 -5.60
N TRP A 573 19.67 -9.18 -4.75
CA TRP A 573 20.34 -7.87 -4.70
C TRP A 573 21.60 -7.83 -3.83
N LEU A 574 21.67 -8.66 -2.77
CA LEU A 574 22.87 -8.77 -1.92
C LEU A 574 24.05 -9.44 -2.64
N LEU A 575 23.79 -10.33 -3.60
CA LEU A 575 24.82 -11.06 -4.35
C LEU A 575 25.28 -10.36 -5.65
N GLY A 576 24.60 -9.28 -6.07
CA GLY A 576 24.99 -8.46 -7.22
C GLY A 576 26.03 -7.37 -6.92
N GLY A 577 26.42 -7.20 -5.65
CA GLY A 577 27.48 -6.29 -5.23
C GLY A 577 28.73 -7.06 -4.80
N ALA A 578 29.88 -6.75 -5.38
CA ALA A 578 31.18 -7.27 -4.97
C ALA A 578 31.35 -7.29 -3.43
N PRO A 579 32.04 -8.30 -2.86
CA PRO A 579 31.90 -8.66 -1.46
C PRO A 579 32.42 -7.53 -0.56
N ALA A 580 31.50 -6.86 0.13
CA ALA A 580 31.85 -6.07 1.30
C ALA A 580 31.98 -7.06 2.47
N GLN A 581 33.14 -7.02 3.11
CA GLN A 581 33.54 -7.86 4.22
C GLN A 581 32.43 -7.96 5.27
N THR A 582 32.05 -9.20 5.53
CA THR A 582 31.22 -9.62 6.65
C THR A 582 31.79 -9.09 7.96
N GLY A 583 31.07 -8.16 8.58
CA GLY A 583 31.28 -7.74 9.95
C GLY A 583 29.93 -7.33 10.54
N CYS A 584 29.47 -8.11 11.53
CA CYS A 584 28.25 -7.95 12.32
C CYS A 584 26.93 -8.44 11.66
N LEU A 585 26.69 -9.74 11.81
CA LEU A 585 25.38 -10.28 12.19
C LEU A 585 25.38 -10.52 13.70
#